data_AF-A0A7V3VZ12-F1
#
_entry.id   AF-A0A7V3VZ12-F1
#
_cell.length_a   1.000
_cell.length_b   1.000
_cell.length_c   1.000
_cell.angle_alpha   90.00
_cell.angle_beta   90.00
_cell.angle_gamma   90.00
#
_symmetry.space_group_name_H-M   'P 1'
#
loop_
_entity.id
_entity.type
_entity.pdbx_description
1 polymer ?
#
loop_
_entity_poly.entity_id
_entity_poly.type
_entity_poly.pdbx_seq_one_letter_code
_entity_poly.pdbx_strand_id
1 'polypeptide(L)' 'MHYDASNPLIVQGDRSILVEVDNPRYAEARDALAPFAELEKSPEHIHTYRLTNLS' A
#
# COMPACT_ATOMS: atom_id res chain seq x y z
N MET A 1 -11.36 5.16 14.24
CA MET A 1 -10.73 4.30 13.21
C MET A 1 -11.05 2.86 13.55
N HIS A 2 -11.83 2.17 12.74
CA HIS A 2 -12.07 0.73 12.93
C HIS A 2 -10.95 -0.03 12.22
N TYR A 3 -10.27 -0.91 12.94
CA TYR A 3 -9.34 -1.86 12.36
C TYR A 3 -10.13 -2.95 11.63
N ASP A 4 -9.73 -3.26 10.41
CA ASP A 4 -10.26 -4.35 9.60
C ASP A 4 -9.08 -5.18 9.10
N ALA A 5 -8.99 -6.42 9.60
CA ALA A 5 -7.91 -7.35 9.27
C ALA A 5 -7.93 -7.82 7.81
N SER A 6 -9.01 -7.56 7.07
CA SER A 6 -9.11 -7.89 5.64
C SER A 6 -8.44 -6.86 4.73
N ASN A 7 -8.05 -5.70 5.27
CA ASN A 7 -7.41 -4.66 4.47
C ASN A 7 -5.96 -5.06 4.13
N PRO A 8 -5.53 -4.89 2.86
CA PRO A 8 -4.21 -5.33 2.41
C PRO A 8 -3.08 -4.35 2.76
N LEU A 9 -3.35 -3.25 3.46
CA LEU A 9 -2.40 -2.15 3.61
C LEU A 9 -2.19 -1.68 5.06
N ILE A 10 -0.96 -1.28 5.35
CA ILE A 10 -0.57 -0.64 6.61
C ILE A 10 0.10 0.69 6.28
N VAL A 11 -0.47 1.78 6.81
CA VAL A 11 0.10 3.13 6.68
C VAL A 11 1.03 3.40 7.86
N GLN A 12 2.28 3.76 7.56
CA GLN A 12 3.31 4.01 8.57
C GLN A 12 3.51 5.52 8.79
N GLY A 13 4.01 5.89 9.99
CA GLY A 13 4.21 7.28 10.38
C GLY A 13 5.28 8.03 9.56
N ASP A 14 6.16 7.30 8.87
CA ASP A 14 7.20 7.86 7.98
C ASP A 14 6.70 8.09 6.54
N ARG A 15 5.39 7.91 6.29
CA ARG A 15 4.74 8.01 4.97
C ARG A 15 5.04 6.85 4.01
N SER A 16 5.60 5.75 4.52
CA SER A 16 5.59 4.50 3.77
C SER A 16 4.27 3.74 3.96
N ILE A 17 3.92 2.94 2.96
CA ILE A 17 2.73 2.10 2.94
C ILE A 17 3.18 0.70 2.57
N LEU A 18 2.90 -0.27 3.44
CA LEU A 18 3.13 -1.68 3.17
C LEU A 18 1.86 -2.27 2.57
N VAL A 19 1.97 -3.03 1.48
CA VAL A 19 0.84 -3.67 0.79
C VAL A 19 1.11 -5.16 0.62
N GLU A 20 0.22 -5.99 1.16
CA GLU A 20 0.28 -7.45 1.04
C GLU A 20 -0.16 -7.89 -0.36
N VAL A 21 0.72 -8.62 -1.06
CA VAL A 21 0.52 -9.06 -2.46
C VAL A 21 -0.45 -10.24 -2.55
N ASP A 22 -0.37 -11.17 -1.60
CA ASP A 22 -1.20 -12.39 -1.57
C ASP A 22 -2.65 -12.12 -1.13
N ASN A 23 -2.96 -10.88 -0.73
CA ASN A 23 -4.29 -10.49 -0.32
C ASN A 23 -5.24 -10.39 -1.52
N PRO A 24 -6.47 -10.94 -1.45
CA PRO A 24 -7.44 -10.85 -2.56
C PRO A 24 -7.76 -9.42 -3.03
N ARG A 25 -7.56 -8.41 -2.16
CA ARG A 25 -7.82 -6.99 -2.45
C ARG A 25 -6.56 -6.24 -2.92
N TYR A 26 -5.45 -6.93 -3.13
CA TYR A 26 -4.18 -6.33 -3.55
C TYR A 26 -4.31 -5.46 -4.81
N ALA A 27 -4.93 -5.99 -5.87
CA ALA A 27 -5.04 -5.28 -7.14
C ALA A 27 -5.85 -3.98 -7.00
N GLU A 28 -6.98 -4.03 -6.30
CA GLU A 28 -7.82 -2.85 -6.01
C GLU A 28 -7.05 -1.82 -5.19
N ALA A 29 -6.36 -2.25 -4.13
CA ALA A 29 -5.58 -1.37 -3.27
C ALA A 29 -4.41 -0.72 -4.02
N ARG A 30 -3.70 -1.48 -4.86
CA ARG A 30 -2.61 -0.99 -5.70
C ARG A 30 -3.09 0.10 -6.65
N ASP A 31 -4.18 -0.15 -7.35
CA ASP A 31 -4.72 0.77 -8.36
C ASP A 31 -5.26 2.05 -7.70
N ALA A 32 -5.87 1.94 -6.52
CA ALA A 32 -6.30 3.10 -5.72
C ALA A 32 -5.12 3.89 -5.13
N LEU A 33 -3.99 3.23 -4.85
CA LEU A 33 -2.80 3.84 -4.26
C LEU A 33 -1.92 4.55 -5.29
N ALA A 34 -1.88 4.05 -6.53
CA ALA A 34 -1.02 4.55 -7.60
C ALA A 34 -1.04 6.07 -7.84
N PRO A 35 -2.17 6.81 -7.71
CA PRO A 35 -2.19 8.26 -7.89
C PRO A 35 -1.48 9.05 -6.77
N PHE A 36 -1.24 8.43 -5.62
CA PHE A 36 -0.79 9.12 -4.39
C PHE A 36 0.57 8.64 -3.89
N ALA A 37 1.06 7.52 -4.40
CA ALA A 37 2.30 6.92 -3.93
C ALA A 37 3.05 6.21 -5.04
N GLU A 38 4.37 6.20 -4.91
CA GLU A 38 5.28 5.53 -5.83
C GLU A 38 5.76 4.22 -5.21
N LEU A 39 5.97 3.20 -6.04
CA LEU A 39 6.52 1.92 -5.61
C LEU A 39 8.01 2.07 -5.29
N GLU A 40 8.39 1.85 -4.04
CA GLU A 40 9.78 1.91 -3.57
C GLU A 40 10.45 0.53 -3.68
N LYS A 41 9.75 -0.54 -3.29
CA LYS A 41 10.26 -1.93 -3.29
C LYS A 41 9.13 -2.94 -3.56
N SER A 42 9.44 -4.02 -4.29
CA SER A 42 8.50 -5.09 -4.62
C SER A 42 9.06 -6.50 -4.39
N PRO A 43 9.31 -6.90 -3.13
CA PRO A 43 9.58 -8.30 -2.79
C PRO A 43 8.29 -9.13 -2.89
N GLU A 44 8.42 -10.45 -2.81
CA GLU A 44 7.35 -11.43 -3.10
C GLU A 44 6.02 -11.18 -2.36
N HIS A 45 6.06 -10.90 -1.05
CA HIS A 45 4.83 -10.84 -0.23
C HIS A 45 4.39 -9.42 0.13
N ILE A 46 5.31 -8.47 0.27
CA ILE A 46 5.02 -7.14 0.82
C ILE A 46 5.64 -6.05 -0.03
N HIS A 47 4.82 -5.35 -0.82
CA HIS A 47 5.27 -4.18 -1.54
C HIS A 47 5.36 -2.97 -0.61
N THR A 48 6.36 -2.11 -0.84
CA THR A 48 6.52 -0.84 -0.12
C THR A 48 6.28 0.31 -1.09
N TYR A 49 5.34 1.18 -0.74
CA TYR A 49 5.05 2.42 -1.45
C TYR A 49 5.44 3.61 -0.59
N ARG A 50 5.80 4.72 -1.22
CA ARG A 50 6.07 6.01 -0.57
C ARG A 50 5.03 7.02 -1.02
N LEU A 51 4.30 7.63 -0.08
CA LEU A 51 3.43 8.76 -0.42
C LEU A 51 4.27 9.90 -1.00
N THR A 52 3.85 10.39 -2.16
CA THR A 52 4.45 11.54 -2.82
C THR A 52 3.47 12.70 -2.82
N ASN A 53 3.97 13.91 -3.08
CA ASN A 53 3.08 15.05 -3.27
C ASN A 53 2.26 14.83 -4.55
N LEU A 54 0.99 15.23 -4.53
CA LEU A 54 0.18 15.30 -5.74
C LEU A 54 0.90 16.21 -6.76
N SER A 55 1.18 15.68 -7.94
CA SER A 55 1.68 16.46 -9.09
C SER A 55 0.56 17.28 -9.70
#